data_AF-T0YGR8-F1
#
_entry.id   AF-T0YGR8-F1
#
_cell.length_a   1.000
_cell.length_b   1.000
_cell.length_c   1.000
_cell.angle_alpha   90.00
_cell.angle_beta   90.00
_cell.angle_gamma   90.00
#
_symmetry.space_group_name_H-M   'P 1'
#
loop_
_entity.id
_entity.type
_entity.pdbx_description
1 polymer ?
#
loop_
_entity_poly.entity_id
_entity_poly.type
_entity_poly.pdbx_seq_one_letter_code
_entity_poly.pdbx_strand_id
1 'polypeptide(L)' 'MAEYRVNNRIVSDEYPNFESMLESVYKTASRPLCMCSEPGIEMQIAKINGHFVIKRIDPTKAKTILP' A
#
# COMPACT_ATOMS: atom_id res chain seq x y z
N MET A 1 -2.33 12.32 8.84
CA MET A 1 -2.76 11.00 9.28
C MET A 1 -3.68 10.28 8.29
N ALA A 2 -3.11 9.42 7.47
CA ALA A 2 -3.81 8.37 6.75
C ALA A 2 -3.46 7.02 7.37
N GLU A 3 -4.46 6.15 7.54
CA GLU A 3 -4.28 4.80 8.07
C GLU A 3 -4.36 3.75 6.95
N TYR A 4 -3.44 2.78 7.01
CA TYR A 4 -3.32 1.70 6.06
C TYR A 4 -3.37 0.37 6.79
N ARG A 5 -4.24 -0.53 6.34
CA ARG A 5 -4.21 -1.92 6.76
C ARG A 5 -3.20 -2.67 5.90
N VAL A 6 -2.15 -3.17 6.53
CA VAL A 6 -1.09 -3.97 5.94
C VAL A 6 -1.12 -5.34 6.61
N ASN A 7 -1.45 -6.38 5.85
CA ASN A 7 -1.78 -7.70 6.41
C ASN A 7 -2.90 -7.55 7.47
N ASN A 8 -2.62 -7.90 8.72
CA ASN A 8 -3.55 -7.78 9.85
C ASN A 8 -3.27 -6.59 10.78
N ARG A 9 -2.44 -5.62 10.37
CA ARG A 9 -2.06 -4.47 11.18
C ARG A 9 -2.51 -3.17 10.53
N ILE A 10 -2.94 -2.20 11.34
CA ILE A 10 -3.18 -0.83 10.90
C ILE A 10 -1.95 0.00 11.24
N VAL A 11 -1.45 0.73 10.26
CA VAL A 11 -0.27 1.61 10.37
C VAL A 11 -0.61 2.99 9.82
N SER A 12 -0.02 4.03 10.38
CA SER A 12 -0.16 5.40 9.88
C SER A 12 1.04 5.80 9.03
N ASP A 13 0.84 6.70 8.06
CA ASP A 13 1.91 7.39 7.32
C ASP A 13 2.88 8.18 8.22
N GLU A 14 2.45 8.56 9.42
CA GLU A 14 3.27 9.28 10.40
C GLU A 14 4.13 8.33 11.27
N TYR A 15 4.05 7.02 11.01
CA TYR A 15 4.87 6.05 11.72
C TYR A 15 6.36 6.27 11.41
N PRO A 16 7.25 6.40 12.42
CA PRO A 16 8.67 6.74 12.18
C PRO A 16 9.41 5.80 11.24
N ASN A 17 8.99 4.52 11.19
CA ASN A 17 9.58 3.49 10.35
C ASN A 17 8.66 3.09 9.19
N PHE A 18 7.79 4.00 8.72
CA PHE A 18 6.83 3.71 7.66
C PHE A 18 7.53 3.25 6.37
N GLU A 19 8.60 3.91 5.95
CA GLU A 19 9.35 3.53 4.75
C GLU A 19 10.01 2.14 4.86
N SER A 20 10.65 1.81 5.98
CA SER A 20 11.23 0.47 6.20
C SER A 20 10.16 -0.63 6.26
N MET A 21 8.98 -0.31 6.79
CA MET A 21 7.84 -1.20 6.73
C MET A 21 7.36 -1.40 5.30
N LEU A 22 7.24 -0.32 4.50
CA LEU A 22 6.90 -0.40 3.09
C LEU A 22 7.92 -1.24 2.30
N GLU A 23 9.22 -1.13 2.59
CA GLU A 23 10.24 -1.98 1.98
C GLU A 23 10.00 -3.47 2.29
N SER A 24 9.68 -3.78 3.54
CA SER A 24 9.43 -5.15 3.99
C SER A 24 8.21 -5.75 3.30
N VAL A 25 7.16 -4.93 3.10
CA VAL A 25 5.92 -5.32 2.43
C VAL A 25 6.06 -5.35 0.91
N TYR A 26 6.89 -4.49 0.32
CA TYR A 26 7.16 -4.48 -1.12
C TYR A 26 7.73 -5.82 -1.61
N LYS A 27 8.44 -6.53 -0.73
CA LYS A 27 8.98 -7.88 -1.00
C LYS A 27 7.92 -8.98 -0.84
N THR A 28 6.71 -8.68 -0.37
CA THR A 28 5.61 -9.63 -0.23
C THR A 28 4.54 -9.39 -1.30
N ALA A 29 3.65 -10.37 -1.50
CA ALA A 29 2.49 -10.23 -2.38
C ALA A 29 1.35 -9.40 -1.74
N SER A 30 1.58 -8.80 -0.56
CA SER A 30 0.54 -8.11 0.20
C SER A 30 0.27 -6.74 -0.37
N ARG A 31 -1.01 -6.45 -0.64
CA ARG A 31 -1.47 -5.12 -1.03
C ARG A 31 -2.05 -4.42 0.19
N PRO A 32 -1.47 -3.28 0.62
CA PRO A 32 -2.08 -2.48 1.66
C PRO A 32 -3.47 -1.99 1.24
N LEU A 33 -4.37 -1.82 2.21
CA LEU A 33 -5.64 -1.15 2.02
C LEU A 33 -5.61 0.20 2.73
N CYS A 34 -6.03 1.26 2.05
CA CYS A 34 -6.34 2.52 2.71
C CYS A 34 -7.62 2.37 3.52
N MET A 35 -7.58 2.72 4.80
CA MET A 35 -8.76 2.77 5.67
C MET A 35 -9.51 4.10 5.55
N CYS A 36 -9.19 4.90 4.52
CA CYS A 36 -9.81 6.19 4.25
C CYS A 36 -11.21 6.11 3.62
N SER A 37 -11.70 4.91 3.31
CA SER A 37 -13.03 4.65 2.75
C SER A 37 -13.48 3.24 3.13
N GLU A 38 -14.78 2.96 3.03
CA GLU A 38 -15.35 1.62 3.24
C GLU A 38 -16.09 1.17 1.96
N PRO A 39 -15.69 0.06 1.31
CA PRO A 39 -14.55 -0.82 1.65
C PRO A 39 -13.20 -0.12 1.44
N GLY A 40 -12.16 -0.60 2.13
CA GLY A 40 -10.81 -0.06 2.05
C GLY A 40 -10.25 -0.10 0.64
N ILE A 41 -9.54 0.96 0.24
CA ILE A 41 -9.05 1.13 -1.14
C ILE A 41 -7.72 0.39 -1.30
N GLU A 42 -7.61 -0.50 -2.29
CA GLU A 42 -6.35 -1.16 -2.63
C GLU A 42 -5.25 -0.15 -3.01
N MET A 43 -4.09 -0.35 -2.41
CA MET A 43 -2.89 0.44 -2.61
C MET A 43 -1.75 -0.46 -3.13
N GLN A 44 -0.87 0.12 -3.93
CA GLN A 44 0.37 -0.49 -4.38
C GLN A 44 1.57 0.23 -3.76
N ILE A 45 2.59 -0.53 -3.39
CA ILE A 45 3.88 0.03 -3.00
C ILE A 45 4.75 0.13 -4.26
N ALA A 46 5.26 1.32 -4.53
CA ALA A 46 6.17 1.60 -5.64
C ALA A 46 7.55 1.99 -5.09
N LYS A 47 8.60 1.54 -5.76
CA LYS A 47 9.98 1.97 -5.49
C LYS A 47 10.37 3.06 -6.48
N ILE A 48 10.70 4.25 -5.99
CA ILE A 48 11.06 5.43 -6.80
C ILE A 48 12.35 6.01 -6.24
N ASN A 49 13.40 6.07 -7.06
CA ASN A 49 14.71 6.62 -6.66
C ASN A 49 15.27 6.03 -5.36
N GLY A 50 15.03 4.74 -5.10
CA GLY A 50 15.47 4.08 -3.86
C GLY A 50 14.48 4.17 -2.69
N HIS A 51 13.48 5.04 -2.77
CA HIS A 51 12.45 5.22 -1.75
C HIS A 51 11.21 4.39 -2.02
N PHE A 52 10.55 3.95 -0.95
CA PHE A 52 9.28 3.21 -1.03
C PHE A 52 8.12 4.14 -0.75
N VAL A 53 7.17 4.21 -1.69
CA VAL A 53 5.97 5.05 -1.59
C VAL A 53 4.72 4.20 -1.78
N ILE A 54 3.66 4.53 -1.06
CA ILE A 54 2.34 3.91 -1.23
C ILE A 54 1.48 4.76 -2.17
N LYS A 55 0.80 4.12 -3.13
CA LYS A 55 -0.03 4.81 -4.12
C LYS A 55 -1.35 4.07 -4.33
N ARG A 56 -2.42 4.81 -4.60
CA ARG A 56 -3.72 4.21 -4.97
C ARG A 56 -3.57 3.45 -6.28
N ILE A 57 -4.12 2.24 -6.33
CA ILE A 57 -4.30 1.55 -7.59
C ILE A 57 -5.52 2.17 -8.26
N ASP A 58 -5.34 2.69 -9.47
CA ASP A 58 -6.48 2.99 -10.32
C ASP A 58 -7.08 1.65 -10.79
N PRO A 59 -8.32 1.28 -10.41
CA PRO A 59 -8.91 0.02 -10.82
C PRO A 59 -9.07 -0.08 -12.36
N THR A 60 -9.08 1.06 -13.06
CA THR A 60 -9.09 1.14 -14.52
C THR A 60 -7.73 0.85 -15.16
N LYS A 61 -6.62 0.95 -14.40
CA LYS A 61 -5.25 0.62 -14.83
C LYS A 61 -4.73 -0.67 -14.23
N ALA A 62 -5.46 -1.27 -13.28
CA ALA A 62 -5.27 -2.66 -12.91
C ALA A 62 -5.48 -3.48 -14.17
N LYS A 63 -4.40 -3.82 -14.87
CA LYS A 63 -4.42 -4.70 -16.03
C LYS A 63 -5.08 -5.99 -15.56
N THR A 64 -6.35 -6.13 -15.89
CA THR A 64 -7.10 -7.37 -15.90
C THR A 64 -6.34 -8.33 -16.80
N ILE A 65 -5.39 -9.06 -16.22
CA ILE A 65 -5.12 -10.43 -16.63
C ILE A 65 -6.19 -11.26 -15.89
N LEU A 66 -7.45 -11.12 -16.32
CA LEU A 66 -8.38 -12.24 -16.20
C LEU A 66 -8.00 -13.23 -17.33
N PRO A 67 -8.08 -14.54 -17.06
CA PRO A 67 -7.84 -15.59 -18.05
C PRO A 67 -8.82 -15.53 -19.23
#